data_AF-A0A7R9VDG2-F1
#
_entry.id   AF-A0A7R9VDG2-F1
#
_cell.length_a   1.000
_cell.length_b   1.000
_cell.length_c   1.000
_cell.angle_alpha   90.00
_cell.angle_beta   90.00
_cell.angle_gamma   90.00
#
_symmetry.space_group_name_H-M   'P 1'
#
loop_
_entity.id
_entity.type
_entity.pdbx_description
1 polymer ?
#
loop_
_entity_poly.entity_id
_entity_poly.type
_entity_poly.pdbx_seq_one_letter_code
_entity_poly.pdbx_strand_id
1 'polypeptide(L)'
;VAPGRLHARLAGPLHKPGGVTVVPCGAPAEAFLRSAPLSVVPGLRGAAGTAAAAELQVTTVGQLAALPALSPTAVRSAYGAAVATLLCGLQQPGRLVQQPVAERGPPRSLTSERSFPPLVTLSDV
;
A
#
# COMPACT_ATOMS: atom_id res chain seq x y z
N VAL A 1 -6.72 -12.71 10.69
CA VAL A 1 -6.11 -12.18 11.94
C VAL A 1 -4.62 -11.98 11.72
N ALA A 2 -4.04 -10.86 12.15
CA ALA A 2 -2.63 -10.58 11.91
C ALA A 2 -2.10 -9.55 12.94
N PRO A 3 -0.78 -9.44 13.17
CA PRO A 3 -0.21 -8.49 14.13
C PRO A 3 -0.34 -7.01 13.73
N GLY A 4 -0.84 -6.72 12.53
CA GLY A 4 -0.85 -5.38 12.00
C GLY A 4 -1.84 -5.15 10.86
N ARG A 5 -2.20 -3.88 10.62
CA ARG A 5 -3.18 -3.48 9.59
C ARG A 5 -2.73 -3.89 8.19
N LEU A 6 -1.44 -3.70 7.88
CA LEU A 6 -0.90 -4.08 6.57
C LEU A 6 -0.93 -5.60 6.37
N HIS A 7 -0.45 -6.37 7.35
CA HIS A 7 -0.52 -7.84 7.33
C HIS A 7 -1.97 -8.32 7.15
N ALA A 8 -2.91 -7.77 7.93
CA ALA A 8 -4.33 -8.12 7.84
C ALA A 8 -4.92 -7.80 6.46
N ARG A 9 -4.57 -6.63 5.90
CA ARG A 9 -5.04 -6.19 4.57
C ARG A 9 -4.52 -7.08 3.45
N LEU A 10 -3.28 -7.57 3.55
CA LEU A 10 -2.68 -8.48 2.57
C LEU A 10 -3.15 -9.92 2.73
N ALA A 11 -3.43 -10.38 3.95
CA ALA A 11 -3.85 -11.76 4.22
C ALA A 11 -5.34 -12.01 3.93
N GLY A 12 -6.19 -10.99 4.07
CA GLY A 12 -7.65 -11.10 3.93
C GLY A 12 -8.15 -11.65 2.57
N PRO A 13 -7.50 -11.38 1.43
CA PRO A 13 -7.89 -11.94 0.15
C PRO A 13 -7.54 -13.41 -0.10
N LEU A 14 -6.56 -14.00 0.61
CA LEU A 14 -5.91 -15.24 0.19
C LEU A 14 -6.81 -16.48 0.12
N HIS A 15 -7.81 -16.57 1.00
CA HIS A 15 -8.72 -17.72 1.09
C HIS A 15 -10.18 -17.31 0.87
N LYS A 16 -10.41 -16.32 0.01
CA LYS A 16 -11.78 -15.96 -0.39
C LYS A 16 -12.35 -17.00 -1.38
N PRO A 17 -13.69 -17.21 -1.39
CA PRO A 17 -14.69 -16.65 -0.48
C PRO A 17 -14.79 -17.43 0.85
N GLY A 18 -15.28 -16.78 1.92
CA GLY A 18 -15.63 -17.43 3.19
C GLY A 18 -14.49 -17.87 4.11
N GLY A 19 -13.24 -17.94 3.63
CA GLY A 19 -12.09 -18.30 4.45
C GLY A 19 -11.52 -17.14 5.27
N VAL A 20 -10.77 -17.51 6.32
CA VAL A 20 -10.02 -16.59 7.18
C VAL A 20 -8.56 -17.00 7.18
N THR A 21 -7.66 -16.03 6.95
CA THR A 21 -6.21 -16.24 7.05
C THR A 21 -5.68 -15.71 8.37
N VAL A 22 -4.83 -16.48 9.04
CA VAL A 22 -4.10 -16.05 10.24
C VAL A 22 -2.62 -15.88 9.90
N VAL A 23 -2.05 -14.73 10.22
CA VAL A 23 -0.62 -14.45 10.12
C VAL A 23 -0.04 -14.43 11.53
N PRO A 24 0.79 -15.41 11.94
CA PRO A 24 1.39 -15.46 13.27
C PRO A 24 2.36 -14.29 13.49
N CYS A 25 2.49 -13.84 14.74
CA CYS A 25 3.43 -12.79 15.13
C CYS A 25 4.90 -13.23 14.99
N GLY A 26 5.82 -12.27 14.97
CA GLY A 26 7.27 -12.53 14.92
C GLY A 26 7.76 -12.86 13.50
N ALA A 27 8.71 -13.79 13.40
CA ALA A 27 9.36 -14.15 12.13
C ALA A 27 8.37 -14.57 11.00
N PRO A 28 7.28 -15.32 11.27
CA PRO A 28 6.31 -15.65 10.23
C PRO A 28 5.62 -14.44 9.61
N ALA A 29 5.29 -13.40 10.40
CA ALA A 29 4.71 -12.16 9.87
C ALA A 29 5.69 -11.41 8.98
N GLU A 30 6.95 -11.35 9.38
CA GLU A 30 8.00 -10.71 8.59
C GLU A 30 8.22 -11.45 7.26
N ALA A 31 8.33 -12.79 7.31
CA ALA A 31 8.46 -13.62 6.10
C ALA A 31 7.27 -13.45 5.15
N PHE A 32 6.05 -13.45 5.72
CA PHE A 32 4.83 -13.17 4.96
C PHE A 32 4.91 -11.82 4.25
N LEU A 33 5.29 -10.76 4.97
CA LEU A 33 5.36 -9.43 4.38
C LEU A 33 6.46 -9.33 3.32
N ARG A 34 7.64 -9.92 3.55
CA ARG A 34 8.76 -9.95 2.58
C ARG A 34 8.38 -10.65 1.27
N SER A 35 7.52 -11.66 1.32
CA SER A 35 7.03 -12.36 0.14
C SER A 35 6.01 -11.57 -0.70
N ALA A 36 5.45 -10.49 -0.14
CA ALA A 36 4.40 -9.73 -0.81
C ALA A 36 4.96 -8.92 -2.00
N PRO A 37 4.31 -8.97 -3.17
CA PRO A 37 4.59 -8.05 -4.26
C PRO A 37 4.32 -6.60 -3.85
N LEU A 38 5.17 -5.65 -4.28
CA LEU A 38 4.94 -4.23 -4.02
C LEU A 38 3.64 -3.73 -4.65
N SER A 39 3.26 -4.31 -5.79
CA SER A 39 2.02 -3.99 -6.52
C SER A 39 0.74 -4.26 -5.73
N VAL A 40 0.78 -5.12 -4.70
CA VAL A 40 -0.39 -5.38 -3.85
C VAL A 40 -0.41 -4.55 -2.57
N VAL A 41 0.70 -3.87 -2.24
CA VAL A 41 0.80 -3.03 -1.04
C VAL A 41 -0.08 -1.78 -1.19
N PRO A 42 -1.04 -1.55 -0.27
CA PRO A 42 -1.83 -0.33 -0.25
C PRO A 42 -0.92 0.90 -0.12
N GLY A 43 -1.11 1.90 -0.99
CA GLY A 43 -0.25 3.08 -1.07
C GLY A 43 0.84 3.00 -2.14
N LEU A 44 1.18 1.80 -2.65
CA LEU A 44 2.12 1.60 -3.76
C LEU A 44 1.45 1.16 -5.07
N ARG A 45 0.12 0.98 -5.08
CA ARG A 45 -0.63 0.54 -6.27
C ARG A 45 -0.77 1.61 -7.37
N GLY A 46 -0.48 2.87 -7.03
CA GLY A 46 -0.60 4.00 -7.96
C GLY A 46 0.68 4.28 -8.73
N ALA A 47 0.63 5.26 -9.64
CA ALA A 47 1.72 5.63 -10.54
C ALA A 47 3.06 5.86 -9.82
N ALA A 48 3.05 6.55 -8.67
CA ALA A 48 4.27 6.82 -7.90
C ALA A 48 4.90 5.53 -7.33
N GLY A 49 4.08 4.58 -6.86
CA GLY A 49 4.57 3.31 -6.35
C GLY A 49 5.09 2.39 -7.46
N THR A 50 4.43 2.39 -8.63
CA THR A 50 4.92 1.66 -9.80
C THR A 50 6.21 2.24 -10.35
N ALA A 51 6.34 3.57 -10.39
CA ALA A 51 7.57 4.24 -10.80
C ALA A 51 8.72 3.91 -9.84
N ALA A 52 8.48 4.00 -8.52
CA ALA A 52 9.48 3.64 -7.52
C ALA A 52 9.93 2.18 -7.63
N ALA A 53 9.00 1.24 -7.83
CA ALA A 53 9.32 -0.17 -8.01
C ALA A 53 10.18 -0.42 -9.26
N ALA A 54 9.86 0.26 -10.37
CA ALA A 54 10.62 0.17 -11.61
C ALA A 54 12.03 0.77 -11.50
N GLU A 55 12.14 1.98 -10.92
CA GLU A 55 13.41 2.70 -10.77
C GLU A 55 14.36 2.00 -9.79
N LEU A 56 13.81 1.48 -8.69
CA LEU A 56 14.58 0.71 -7.70
C LEU A 56 14.80 -0.75 -8.14
N GLN A 57 14.25 -1.18 -9.27
CA GLN A 57 14.34 -2.54 -9.81
C GLN A 57 13.91 -3.63 -8.82
N VAL A 58 12.83 -3.37 -8.07
CA VAL A 58 12.29 -4.30 -7.08
C VAL A 58 10.82 -4.62 -7.35
N THR A 59 10.45 -5.87 -7.12
CA THR A 59 9.09 -6.38 -7.33
C THR A 59 8.42 -6.83 -6.04
N THR A 60 9.21 -7.16 -5.02
CA THR A 60 8.73 -7.63 -3.71
C THR A 60 9.25 -6.78 -2.56
N VAL A 61 8.56 -6.83 -1.42
CA VAL A 61 9.02 -6.18 -0.19
C VAL A 61 10.37 -6.74 0.27
N GLY A 62 10.60 -8.05 0.09
CA GLY A 62 11.88 -8.68 0.44
C GLY A 62 13.05 -8.12 -0.36
N GLN A 63 12.86 -7.88 -1.66
CA GLN A 63 13.88 -7.22 -2.49
C GLN A 63 14.12 -5.77 -2.06
N LEU A 64 13.05 -5.01 -1.78
CA LEU A 64 13.16 -3.65 -1.26
C LEU A 64 13.93 -3.60 0.07
N ALA A 65 13.69 -4.56 0.97
CA ALA A 65 14.38 -4.68 2.25
C ALA A 65 15.84 -5.12 2.13
N ALA A 66 16.24 -5.69 1.00
CA ALA A 66 17.62 -6.07 0.71
C ALA A 66 18.44 -4.93 0.08
N LEU A 67 17.78 -3.85 -0.38
CA LEU A 67 18.48 -2.68 -0.89
C LEU A 67 19.26 -1.96 0.22
N PRO A 68 20.32 -1.22 -0.14
CA PRO A 68 20.91 -0.23 0.77
C PRO A 68 19.83 0.71 1.33
N ALA A 69 20.08 1.24 2.52
CA ALA A 69 19.15 2.16 3.17
C ALA A 69 18.80 3.32 2.22
N LEU A 70 17.52 3.48 1.93
CA LEU A 70 17.01 4.57 1.10
C LEU A 70 17.19 5.89 1.83
N SER A 71 17.61 6.93 1.12
CA SER A 71 17.62 8.29 1.65
C SER A 71 16.18 8.81 1.76
N PRO A 72 15.65 9.07 2.98
CA PRO A 72 14.27 9.50 3.14
C PRO A 72 13.97 10.81 2.41
N THR A 73 14.97 11.71 2.35
CA THR A 73 14.87 12.99 1.67
C THR A 73 14.79 12.84 0.16
N ALA A 74 15.63 11.98 -0.43
CA ALA A 74 15.63 11.73 -1.87
C ALA A 74 14.32 11.06 -2.33
N VAL A 75 13.89 10.00 -1.61
CA VAL A 75 12.66 9.28 -1.93
C VAL A 75 11.42 10.16 -1.75
N ARG A 76 11.41 11.04 -0.74
CA ARG A 76 10.34 12.03 -0.56
C ARG A 76 10.29 13.03 -1.70
N SER A 77 11.44 13.50 -2.17
CA SER A 77 11.53 14.42 -3.31
C SER A 77 11.02 13.76 -4.60
N ALA A 78 11.31 12.47 -4.81
CA ALA A 78 10.93 11.75 -6.02
C ALA A 78 9.46 11.32 -6.04
N TYR A 79 8.91 10.81 -4.93
CA TYR A 79 7.61 10.14 -4.92
C TYR A 79 6.59 10.72 -3.94
N GLY A 80 6.96 11.78 -3.22
CA GLY A 80 6.12 12.41 -2.20
C GLY A 80 6.19 11.72 -0.84
N ALA A 81 5.66 12.42 0.17
CA ALA A 81 5.84 12.03 1.57
C ALA A 81 5.24 10.67 1.92
N ALA A 82 4.01 10.40 1.49
CA ALA A 82 3.31 9.16 1.84
C ALA A 82 4.02 7.91 1.29
N VAL A 83 4.44 7.96 0.02
CA VAL A 83 5.16 6.85 -0.63
C VAL A 83 6.54 6.67 0.00
N ALA A 84 7.26 7.76 0.28
CA ALA A 84 8.57 7.69 0.91
C ALA A 84 8.52 7.08 2.31
N THR A 85 7.57 7.49 3.15
CA THR A 85 7.37 6.89 4.48
C THR A 85 7.09 5.39 4.36
N LEU A 86 6.27 4.98 3.39
CA LEU A 86 5.93 3.59 3.18
C LEU A 86 7.13 2.76 2.69
N LEU A 87 7.87 3.25 1.69
CA LEU A 87 9.06 2.57 1.17
C LEU A 87 10.14 2.40 2.24
N CYS A 88 10.45 3.46 3.00
CA CYS A 88 11.40 3.40 4.10
C CYS A 88 10.94 2.44 5.19
N GLY A 89 9.64 2.45 5.53
CA GLY A 89 9.07 1.51 6.50
C GLY A 89 9.14 0.05 6.04
N LEU A 90 8.97 -0.21 4.74
CA LEU A 90 9.06 -1.54 4.16
C LEU A 90 10.49 -2.08 4.05
N GLN A 91 11.53 -1.23 4.13
CA GLN A 91 12.91 -1.72 4.24
C GLN A 91 13.18 -2.42 5.57
N GLN A 92 12.38 -2.12 6.60
CA GLN A 92 12.47 -2.76 7.91
C GLN A 92 11.11 -3.37 8.29
N PRO A 93 10.68 -4.45 7.59
CA PRO A 93 9.33 -4.98 7.73
C PRO A 93 9.01 -5.45 9.16
N GLY A 94 10.00 -5.95 9.91
CA GLY A 94 9.86 -6.30 11.33
C GLY A 94 9.71 -5.11 12.28
N ARG A 95 10.02 -3.88 11.85
CA ARG A 95 9.91 -2.63 12.62
C ARG A 95 8.79 -1.72 12.13
N LEU A 96 7.96 -2.20 11.21
CA LEU A 96 6.95 -1.39 10.56
C LEU A 96 5.92 -0.92 11.60
N VAL A 97 6.00 0.37 11.96
CA VAL A 97 5.19 0.98 13.01
C VAL A 97 3.71 0.82 12.65
N GLN A 98 3.01 0.01 13.42
CA GLN A 98 1.58 -0.18 13.27
C GLN A 98 0.88 1.00 13.91
N GLN A 99 0.32 1.91 13.11
CA GLN A 99 -0.63 2.86 13.68
C GLN A 99 -1.84 2.08 14.21
N PRO A 100 -2.37 2.47 15.38
CA PRO A 100 -3.54 1.82 15.95
C PRO A 100 -4.73 1.88 15.00
N VAL A 101 -5.61 0.90 15.12
CA VAL A 101 -6.93 0.98 14.47
C VAL A 101 -7.71 2.06 15.21
N ALA A 102 -8.15 3.08 14.48
CA ALA A 102 -9.01 4.13 15.00
C ALA A 102 -10.45 3.84 14.58
N GLU A 103 -11.41 4.17 15.43
CA GLU A 103 -12.81 4.12 15.07
C GLU A 103 -13.10 5.10 13.93
N ARG A 104 -14.01 4.70 13.04
CA ARG A 104 -14.46 5.58 11.97
C ARG A 104 -15.43 6.59 12.56
N GLY A 105 -15.02 7.85 12.65
CA GLY A 105 -15.90 8.95 13.04
C GLY A 105 -16.98 9.26 11.99
N PRO A 106 -17.82 10.29 12.24
CA PRO A 106 -18.87 10.71 11.30
C PRO A 106 -18.32 10.99 9.90
N PRO A 107 -19.11 10.74 8.83
CA PRO A 107 -18.70 11.05 7.47
C PRO A 107 -18.43 12.56 7.32
N ARG A 108 -17.27 12.90 6.74
CA ARG A 108 -16.86 14.30 6.54
C ARG A 108 -17.44 14.95 5.29
N SER A 109 -17.97 14.15 4.38
CA SER A 109 -18.56 14.60 3.12
C SER A 109 -19.67 13.63 2.70
N LEU A 110 -20.66 14.17 2.00
CA LEU A 110 -21.71 13.42 1.30
C LEU A 110 -21.76 13.95 -0.13
N THR A 111 -21.42 13.09 -1.09
CA THR A 111 -21.36 13.42 -2.52
C THR A 111 -22.23 12.45 -3.31
N SER A 112 -22.85 12.95 -4.38
CA SER A 112 -23.56 12.16 -5.38
C SER A 112 -22.96 12.47 -6.74
N GLU A 113 -22.46 11.44 -7.40
CA GLU A 113 -21.83 11.56 -8.72
C GLU A 113 -22.64 10.80 -9.76
N ARG A 114 -22.69 11.33 -10.98
CA ARG A 114 -23.30 10.67 -12.13
C ARG A 114 -22.38 10.79 -13.33
N SER A 115 -22.00 9.64 -13.88
CA SER A 115 -21.18 9.58 -15.10
C SER A 115 -22.08 9.57 -16.33
N PHE A 116 -21.67 10.29 -17.38
CA PHE A 116 -22.34 10.37 -18.67
C PHE A 116 -21.33 10.23 -19.80
N PRO A 117 -21.76 9.80 -21.00
CA PRO A 117 -20.96 9.95 -22.23
C PRO A 117 -20.56 11.41 -22.47
N PRO A 118 -19.58 11.70 -23.34
CA PRO A 118 -19.20 13.07 -23.69
C PRO A 118 -20.43 13.89 -24.08
N LEU A 119 -20.64 15.03 -23.41
CA LEU A 119 -21.74 15.92 -23.71
C LEU A 119 -21.47 16.60 -25.06
N VAL A 120 -22.46 16.60 -25.95
CA VAL A 120 -22.42 17.42 -27.17
C VAL A 120 -22.66 18.87 -26.75
N THR A 121 -21.86 19.81 -27.26
CA THR A 121 -22.01 21.24 -26.99
C THR A 121 -23.33 21.76 -27.56
N LEU A 122 -24.02 22.62 -26.82
CA LEU A 122 -25.28 23.27 -27.25
C LEU A 122 -25.13 24.11 -28.54
N SER A 123 -23.91 24.33 -29.01
CA SER A 123 -23.59 25.06 -30.24
C SER A 123 -23.88 24.27 -31.53
N ASP A 124 -24.21 22.97 -31.42
CA ASP A 124 -24.39 22.06 -32.55
C ASP A 124 -25.88 21.80 -32.89
N VAL A 125 -26.82 22.62 -32.38
CA VAL A 125 -28.27 22.62 -32.67
C VAL A 125 -28.70 23.99 -33.15
#